data_AF-A0A344U901-F1
#
_entry.id   AF-A0A344U901-F1
#
_cell.length_a   1.000
_cell.length_b   1.000
_cell.length_c   1.000
_cell.angle_alpha   90.00
_cell.angle_beta   90.00
_cell.angle_gamma   90.00
#
_symmetry.space_group_name_H-M   'P 1'
#
loop_
_entity.id
_entity.type
_entity.pdbx_description
1 polymer ?
#
loop_
_entity_poly.entity_id
_entity_poly.type
_entity_poly.pdbx_seq_one_letter_code
_entity_poly.pdbx_strand_id
1 'polypeptide(L)' 'MTVPRPTSHQGLPAWLHEGARVYDPGRDCEAIVQFIGDFEDPATRRFIHNAVFLRPEGGGKEWILDPDVPRPADDR' A
#
# COMPACT_ATOMS: atom_id res chain seq x y z
N MET A 1 11.71 -29.61 11.85
CA MET A 1 10.37 -29.08 11.54
C MET A 1 10.56 -27.60 11.20
N THR A 2 10.47 -27.24 9.93
CA THR A 2 10.62 -25.87 9.45
C THR A 2 9.39 -25.08 9.88
N VAL A 3 9.56 -24.07 10.73
CA VAL A 3 8.51 -23.09 11.00
C VAL A 3 8.16 -22.40 9.68
N PRO A 4 6.89 -22.37 9.23
CA PRO A 4 6.52 -21.45 8.17
C PRO A 4 6.77 -20.05 8.74
N ARG A 5 7.70 -19.30 8.13
CA ARG A 5 7.74 -17.85 8.37
C ARG A 5 6.34 -17.36 8.03
N PRO A 6 5.63 -16.69 8.96
CA PRO A 6 4.42 -16.02 8.55
C PRO A 6 4.84 -15.01 7.50
N THR A 7 4.41 -15.19 6.25
CA THR A 7 4.17 -14.09 5.31
C THR A 7 2.99 -13.29 5.85
N SER A 8 3.09 -12.84 7.09
CA SER A 8 2.16 -11.89 7.65
C SER A 8 2.68 -10.55 7.19
N HIS A 9 1.79 -9.77 6.60
CA HIS A 9 1.89 -8.32 6.52
C HIS A 9 1.95 -7.71 7.95
N GLN A 10 2.89 -8.15 8.79
CA GLN A 10 3.06 -7.75 10.18
C GLN A 10 3.41 -6.26 10.18
N GLY A 11 2.41 -5.43 10.47
CA GLY A 11 2.53 -3.98 10.52
C GLY A 11 1.49 -3.24 9.67
N LEU A 12 0.81 -3.92 8.75
CA LEU A 12 -0.29 -3.28 8.02
C LEU A 12 -1.57 -3.25 8.86
N PRO A 13 -2.34 -2.15 8.78
CA PRO A 13 -3.68 -2.12 9.34
C PRO A 13 -4.56 -3.21 8.72
N ALA A 14 -5.43 -3.85 9.50
CA ALA A 14 -6.32 -4.90 8.99
C ALA A 14 -7.28 -4.42 7.88
N TRP A 15 -7.53 -3.11 7.79
CA TRP A 15 -8.34 -2.50 6.74
C TRP A 15 -7.58 -2.36 5.41
N LEU A 16 -6.24 -2.42 5.42
CA LEU A 16 -5.41 -2.22 4.24
C LEU A 16 -5.13 -3.56 3.54
N HIS A 17 -5.95 -3.85 2.54
CA HIS A 17 -5.87 -5.05 1.70
C HIS A 17 -6.10 -4.69 0.23
N GLU A 18 -5.78 -5.60 -0.68
CA GLU A 18 -6.10 -5.43 -2.11
C GLU A 18 -7.60 -5.18 -2.32
N GLY A 19 -7.94 -4.16 -3.09
CA GLY A 19 -9.31 -3.66 -3.27
C GLY A 19 -9.76 -2.61 -2.24
N ALA A 20 -8.99 -2.37 -1.18
CA ALA A 20 -9.31 -1.31 -0.22
C ALA A 20 -9.16 0.07 -0.85
N ARG A 21 -10.05 1.01 -0.47
CA ARG A 21 -9.94 2.42 -0.85
C ARG A 21 -9.04 3.15 0.16
N VAL A 22 -8.07 3.87 -0.35
CA VAL A 22 -7.10 4.65 0.41
C VAL A 22 -7.20 6.09 -0.06
N TYR A 23 -7.20 7.03 0.88
CA TYR A 23 -7.09 8.45 0.60
C TYR A 23 -5.67 8.91 0.94
N ASP A 24 -4.97 9.46 -0.05
CA ASP A 24 -3.66 10.06 0.13
C ASP A 24 -3.81 11.58 0.33
N PRO A 25 -3.59 12.09 1.56
CA PRO A 25 -3.72 13.53 1.82
C PRO A 25 -2.58 14.35 1.22
N GLY A 26 -1.45 13.73 0.86
CA GLY A 26 -0.34 14.41 0.18
C GLY A 26 -0.65 14.75 -1.27
N ARG A 27 -1.59 14.02 -1.88
CA ARG A 27 -2.06 14.19 -3.26
C ARG A 27 -3.51 14.63 -3.36
N ASP A 28 -4.22 14.72 -2.24
CA ASP A 28 -5.65 14.99 -2.17
C ASP A 28 -6.43 14.05 -3.12
N CYS A 29 -6.11 12.76 -3.08
CA CYS A 29 -6.59 11.80 -4.07
C CYS A 29 -6.92 10.45 -3.46
N GLU A 30 -8.07 9.90 -3.84
CA GLU A 30 -8.48 8.54 -3.52
C GLU A 30 -7.94 7.55 -4.56
N ALA A 31 -7.51 6.38 -4.08
CA ALA A 31 -7.04 5.30 -4.91
C ALA A 31 -7.42 3.95 -4.31
N ILE A 32 -7.46 2.93 -5.18
CA ILE A 32 -7.71 1.55 -4.79
C ILE A 32 -6.38 0.83 -4.71
N VAL A 33 -6.20 0.03 -3.65
CA VAL A 33 -5.05 -0.87 -3.51
C VAL A 33 -5.14 -1.95 -4.57
N GLN A 34 -4.20 -1.96 -5.50
CA GLN A 34 -4.09 -2.99 -6.53
C GLN A 34 -3.32 -4.21 -6.04
N PHE A 35 -2.25 -3.96 -5.28
CA PHE A 35 -1.33 -5.00 -4.82
C PHE A 35 -0.59 -4.53 -3.57
N ILE A 36 -0.27 -5.47 -2.69
CA ILE A 36 0.58 -5.24 -1.51
C ILE A 36 1.71 -6.25 -1.53
N GLY A 37 2.95 -5.78 -1.50
CA GLY A 37 4.09 -6.68 -1.47
C GLY A 37 5.43 -5.97 -1.35
N ASP A 38 6.50 -6.73 -1.40
CA ASP A 38 7.85 -6.19 -1.37
C ASP A 38 8.16 -5.45 -2.68
N PHE A 39 8.61 -4.20 -2.58
CA PHE A 39 9.02 -3.39 -3.72
C PHE A 39 10.41 -2.78 -3.49
N GLU A 40 11.29 -2.94 -4.45
CA GLU A 40 12.56 -2.22 -4.48
C GLU A 40 12.40 -0.96 -5.33
N ASP A 41 12.52 0.22 -4.71
CA ASP A 41 12.46 1.47 -5.44
C ASP A 41 13.72 1.65 -6.31
N PRO A 42 13.62 1.70 -7.64
CA PRO A 42 14.78 1.73 -8.52
C PRO A 42 15.55 3.05 -8.45
N ALA A 43 14.90 4.14 -7.99
CA ALA A 43 15.50 5.46 -7.89
C ALA A 43 16.39 5.60 -6.65
N THR A 44 15.97 5.03 -5.52
CA THR A 44 16.63 5.13 -4.22
C THR A 44 17.31 3.83 -3.79
N ARG A 45 17.06 2.72 -4.50
CA ARG A 45 17.47 1.34 -4.16
C ARG A 45 17.02 0.92 -2.76
N ARG A 46 15.91 1.50 -2.28
CA ARG A 46 15.33 1.15 -0.99
C ARG A 46 14.39 -0.02 -1.17
N PHE A 47 14.55 -1.01 -0.31
CA PHE A 47 13.63 -2.13 -0.22
C PHE A 47 12.50 -1.75 0.73
N ILE A 48 11.29 -1.62 0.19
CA ILE A 48 10.07 -1.29 0.91
C ILE A 48 9.30 -2.60 1.08
N HIS A 49 9.31 -3.12 2.30
CA HIS A 49 8.47 -4.24 2.66
C HIS A 49 7.01 -3.79 2.77
N ASN A 50 6.07 -4.58 2.26
CA ASN A 50 4.63 -4.26 2.28
C ASN A 50 4.27 -2.95 1.56
N ALA A 51 4.96 -2.65 0.46
CA ALA A 51 4.66 -1.52 -0.40
C ALA A 51 3.25 -1.63 -1.00
N VAL A 52 2.49 -0.54 -0.94
CA VAL A 52 1.08 -0.52 -1.35
C VAL A 52 0.96 0.13 -2.71
N PHE A 53 0.63 -0.65 -3.73
CA PHE A 53 0.44 -0.16 -5.09
C PHE A 53 -0.98 0.36 -5.25
N LEU A 54 -1.11 1.64 -5.59
CA LEU A 54 -2.37 2.35 -5.65
C LEU A 54 -2.70 2.76 -7.07
N ARG A 55 -3.95 2.53 -7.46
CA ARG A 55 -4.53 3.01 -8.71
C ARG A 55 -5.65 4.01 -8.42
N PRO A 56 -5.54 5.27 -8.88
CA PRO A 56 -6.64 6.22 -8.78
C PRO A 56 -7.82 5.80 -9.67
N GLU A 57 -9.04 6.04 -9.19
CA GLU A 57 -10.29 5.60 -9.85
C GLU A 57 -10.46 6.18 -11.27
N GLY A 58 -9.89 7.35 -11.53
CA GLY A 58 -9.93 8.02 -12.84
C GLY A 58 -8.87 7.56 -13.86
N GLY A 59 -8.11 6.49 -13.59
CA GLY A 59 -7.02 6.06 -14.47
C GLY A 59 -5.81 7.00 -14.48
N GLY A 60 -5.65 7.80 -13.42
CA GLY A 60 -4.48 8.63 -13.19
C GLY A 60 -3.20 7.82 -12.91
N LYS A 61 -2.10 8.53 -12.67
CA LYS A 61 -0.78 7.92 -12.45
C LYS A 61 -0.82 7.01 -11.22
N GLU A 62 -0.39 5.77 -11.35
CA GLU A 62 -0.23 4.83 -10.23
C GLU A 62 0.94 5.29 -9.33
N TRP A 63 0.83 5.08 -8.02
CA TRP A 63 1.94 5.32 -7.09
C TRP A 63 2.00 4.28 -5.99
N ILE A 64 3.15 4.22 -5.33
CA ILE A 64 3.42 3.29 -4.25
C ILE A 64 3.47 4.09 -2.96
N LEU A 65 2.68 3.66 -1.98
CA LEU A 65 2.69 4.23 -0.65
C LEU A 65 3.54 3.35 0.27
N ASP A 66 4.38 4.00 1.07
CA ASP A 66 5.09 3.38 2.17
C ASP A 66 4.06 3.07 3.28
N PRO A 67 4.07 1.88 3.89
CA PRO A 67 3.01 1.44 4.81
C PRO A 67 2.87 2.28 6.09
N ASP A 68 3.84 3.13 6.43
CA ASP A 68 3.78 4.03 7.58
C ASP A 68 2.93 5.30 7.31
N VAL A 69 2.55 5.54 6.06
CA VAL A 69 1.96 6.81 5.59
C VAL A 69 0.42 6.79 5.42
N PRO A 70 -0.25 5.73 4.92
CA PRO A 70 -1.66 5.84 4.58
C PRO A 70 -2.58 5.89 5.82
N ARG A 71 -3.56 6.78 5.77
CA ARG A 71 -4.73 6.79 6.67
C ARG A 71 -5.93 6.16 5.94
N PRO A 72 -6.89 5.53 6.65
CA PRO A 72 -8.12 5.07 6.01
C PRO A 72 -8.82 6.26 5.34
N ALA A 73 -9.34 6.04 4.13
CA ALA A 73 -10.32 6.95 3.55
C ALA A 73 -11.56 6.86 4.45
N ASP A 74 -11.73 7.84 5.34
CA ASP A 74 -12.84 7.85 6.28
C ASP A 74 -14.16 7.86 5.50
N ASP A 75 -15.03 6.89 5.82
CA ASP A 75 -16.36 6.71 5.28
C ASP A 75 -17.23 7.89 5.76
N ARG A 76 -17.42 8.90 4.90
CA ARG A 76 -18.33 10.01 5.17
C ARG A 76 -19.68 9.80 4.49
#